data_AF-A0A943NSF7-F1
#
_entry.id   AF-A0A943NSF7-F1
#
_cell.length_a   1.000
_cell.length_b   1.000
_cell.length_c   1.000
_cell.angle_alpha   90.00
_cell.angle_beta   90.00
_cell.angle_gamma   90.00
#
_symmetry.space_group_name_H-M   'P 1'
#
loop_
_entity.id
_entity.type
_entity.pdbx_description
1 polymer ?
#
loop_
_entity_poly.entity_id
_entity_poly.type
_entity_poly.pdbx_seq_one_letter_code
_entity_poly.pdbx_strand_id
1 'polypeptide(L)'
;MGLLKVSSKSSPASVAGAIAGLVKDNEPVMLQCIGAGAVNQGIKAVAIARGFLIPCGLDITCAPTFSDIEIAGESRTAIKMYHIKTFGCQMNLHDTERVSGLLEACGCNEVSDTDDADIVIFMTCSVRENADQRLYGQASAMVSAPTPPSGKRIVAIGGCIAQRDGEKLREKVPAVDVVFGTSALASLPALLTSAFRGENDRVAVDTSEEGKGFSTDLPSNRAQQYHAWVPIMTGCNNFCTYCIVPYVRGRERSRTFEAVIGECERLVADGVREITLLGQNVNSYGRDLYGKPRFAELLRAVGQTGVERIRFTSSNPKDLTDETIAAMKETPAVMPHLHLAVQSGSTRVLKKMNRSYTREEYLDVVSRLRAAIPGLALSTDIIVGFPGETEEDFEDTLSLVKEAGYSSAYTFIYSKRPGTPAAKYEDNTPHEVIQERFDRLAELVAQQAHDANQVDLNTTQAVLVEGTSKRDNTVMVGHSEKNQTVHFNLPEGYTPEDLIGKIVDVHIDEARTWYLRGTMESDPR
;
A
#
# COMPACT_ATOMS: atom_id res chain seq x y z
N MET A 1 29.60 38.83 1.34
CA MET A 1 28.46 37.95 0.98
C MET A 1 27.21 38.80 1.03
N GLY A 2 26.64 39.12 -0.14
CA GLY A 2 25.46 39.97 -0.22
C GLY A 2 24.21 39.23 0.28
N LEU A 3 23.57 39.73 1.33
CA LEU A 3 22.32 39.16 1.86
C LEU A 3 21.11 39.79 1.17
N LEU A 4 20.33 38.99 0.46
CA LEU A 4 19.04 39.40 -0.11
C LEU A 4 17.91 38.76 0.68
N LYS A 5 17.08 39.60 1.30
CA LYS A 5 15.86 39.15 1.98
C LYS A 5 14.73 39.02 0.97
N VAL A 6 14.17 37.83 0.86
CA VAL A 6 13.06 37.51 -0.04
C VAL A 6 11.79 37.34 0.78
N SER A 7 10.72 37.98 0.35
CA SER A 7 9.37 37.83 0.92
C SER A 7 8.45 37.14 -0.08
N SER A 8 7.28 36.67 0.37
CA SER A 8 6.26 36.11 -0.52
C SER A 8 5.76 37.08 -1.60
N LYS A 9 5.93 38.39 -1.39
CA LYS A 9 5.54 39.47 -2.32
C LYS A 9 6.70 39.93 -3.22
N SER A 10 7.90 39.40 -3.04
CA SER A 10 9.06 39.77 -3.85
C SER A 10 8.87 39.30 -5.30
N SER A 11 9.18 40.16 -6.26
CA SER A 11 9.18 39.82 -7.69
C SER A 11 10.41 38.95 -8.02
N PRO A 12 10.25 37.73 -8.57
CA PRO A 12 11.38 36.87 -8.95
C PRO A 12 12.34 37.53 -9.91
N ALA A 13 11.84 38.28 -10.90
CA ALA A 13 12.67 38.96 -11.88
C ALA A 13 13.55 40.04 -11.24
N SER A 14 13.00 40.81 -10.29
CA SER A 14 13.75 41.85 -9.57
C SER A 14 14.82 41.24 -8.67
N VAL A 15 14.49 40.16 -7.94
CA VAL A 15 15.46 39.44 -7.09
C VAL A 15 16.54 38.79 -7.96
N ALA A 16 16.17 38.23 -9.12
CA ALA A 16 17.11 37.64 -10.07
C ALA A 16 18.12 38.67 -10.62
N GLY A 17 17.65 39.90 -10.91
CA GLY A 17 18.52 41.01 -11.30
C GLY A 17 19.53 41.36 -10.22
N ALA A 18 19.11 41.39 -8.95
CA ALA A 18 20.00 41.63 -7.82
C ALA A 18 21.03 40.50 -7.61
N ILE A 19 20.61 39.24 -7.74
CA ILE A 19 21.52 38.08 -7.72
C ILE A 19 22.57 38.23 -8.82
N ALA A 20 22.14 38.48 -10.06
CA ALA A 20 23.05 38.58 -11.20
C ALA A 20 24.02 39.76 -11.08
N GLY A 21 23.59 40.89 -10.51
CA GLY A 21 24.46 42.03 -10.22
C GLY A 21 25.59 41.65 -9.25
N LEU A 22 25.24 41.10 -8.09
CA LEU A 22 26.21 40.73 -7.06
C LEU A 22 27.17 39.63 -7.51
N VAL A 23 26.68 38.64 -8.28
CA VAL A 23 27.51 37.55 -8.82
C VAL A 23 28.50 38.07 -9.87
N LYS A 24 28.12 39.07 -10.68
CA LYS A 24 29.05 39.70 -11.65
C LYS A 24 30.19 40.45 -10.96
N ASP A 25 29.96 40.94 -9.75
CA ASP A 25 30.98 41.57 -8.90
C ASP A 25 31.81 40.53 -8.11
N ASN A 26 31.69 39.25 -8.46
CA ASN A 26 32.39 38.12 -7.85
C ASN A 26 32.09 37.92 -6.35
N GLU A 27 30.91 38.35 -5.90
CA GLU A 27 30.48 38.17 -4.52
C GLU A 27 29.54 36.95 -4.35
N PRO A 28 29.74 36.11 -3.32
CA PRO A 28 28.76 35.10 -2.96
C PRO A 28 27.46 35.78 -2.47
N VAL A 29 26.32 35.24 -2.89
CA VAL A 29 24.99 35.77 -2.55
C VAL A 29 24.29 34.82 -1.57
N MET A 30 23.78 35.38 -0.47
CA MET A 30 22.90 34.67 0.46
C MET A 30 21.46 35.11 0.22
N LEU A 31 20.56 34.16 -0.05
CA LEU A 31 19.13 34.42 -0.06
C LEU A 31 18.53 34.02 1.29
N GLN A 32 17.99 34.98 2.03
CA GLN A 32 17.21 34.69 3.23
C GLN A 32 15.73 34.70 2.88
N CYS A 33 15.11 33.53 2.99
CA CYS A 33 13.71 33.30 2.70
C CYS A 33 13.02 32.80 3.97
N ILE A 34 11.97 33.48 4.43
CA ILE A 34 11.18 33.06 5.59
C ILE A 34 9.79 32.66 5.12
N GLY A 35 9.47 31.36 5.26
CA GLY A 35 8.19 30.76 4.86
C GLY A 35 8.12 30.35 3.38
N ALA A 36 7.22 29.41 3.07
CA ALA A 36 7.12 28.76 1.76
C ALA A 36 6.95 29.74 0.58
N GLY A 37 6.16 30.80 0.77
CA GLY A 37 5.97 31.84 -0.26
C GLY A 37 7.27 32.55 -0.63
N ALA A 38 8.09 32.91 0.36
CA ALA A 38 9.40 33.54 0.13
C ALA A 38 10.39 32.56 -0.51
N VAL A 39 10.41 31.30 -0.06
CA VAL A 39 11.26 30.25 -0.64
C VAL A 39 10.95 30.06 -2.13
N ASN A 40 9.66 29.96 -2.49
CA ASN A 40 9.24 29.83 -3.88
C ASN A 40 9.73 31.01 -4.75
N GLN A 41 9.57 32.26 -4.29
CA GLN A 41 10.08 33.41 -5.04
C GLN A 41 11.62 33.39 -5.13
N GLY A 42 12.32 32.96 -4.08
CA GLY A 42 13.77 32.82 -4.05
C GLY A 42 14.28 31.80 -5.06
N ILE A 43 13.70 30.60 -5.10
CA ILE A 43 14.08 29.55 -6.05
C ILE A 43 13.80 29.97 -7.49
N LYS A 44 12.63 30.58 -7.76
CA LYS A 44 12.33 31.16 -9.07
C LYS A 44 13.36 32.21 -9.48
N ALA A 45 13.76 33.07 -8.55
CA ALA A 45 14.76 34.10 -8.80
C ALA A 45 16.14 33.50 -9.13
N VAL A 46 16.57 32.44 -8.42
CA VAL A 46 17.81 31.71 -8.73
C VAL A 46 17.75 31.13 -10.14
N ALA A 47 16.66 30.46 -10.51
CA ALA A 47 16.49 29.89 -11.85
C ALA A 47 16.54 30.96 -12.95
N ILE A 48 15.89 32.11 -12.75
CA ILE A 48 15.92 33.23 -13.70
C ILE A 48 17.32 33.87 -13.76
N ALA A 49 18.00 34.01 -12.63
CA ALA A 49 19.33 34.63 -12.55
C ALA A 49 20.37 33.87 -13.37
N ARG A 50 20.28 32.53 -13.44
CA ARG A 50 21.12 31.73 -14.36
C ARG A 50 21.02 32.24 -15.79
N GLY A 51 19.81 32.52 -16.27
CA GLY A 51 19.57 33.10 -17.59
C GLY A 51 20.25 34.45 -17.82
N PHE A 52 20.34 35.30 -16.78
CA PHE A 52 21.02 36.59 -16.85
C PHE A 52 22.55 36.50 -16.83
N LEU A 53 23.09 35.37 -16.35
CA LEU A 53 24.52 35.14 -16.17
C LEU A 53 25.16 34.37 -17.34
N ILE A 54 24.39 33.55 -18.07
CA ILE A 54 24.84 32.83 -19.26
C ILE A 54 25.58 33.73 -20.27
N PRO A 55 25.09 34.93 -20.65
CA PRO A 55 25.80 35.80 -21.60
C PRO A 55 27.15 36.31 -21.10
N CYS A 56 27.38 36.26 -19.78
CA CYS A 56 28.63 36.67 -19.14
C CYS A 56 29.58 35.48 -18.90
N GLY A 57 29.22 34.26 -19.33
CA GLY A 57 30.02 33.06 -19.12
C GLY A 57 30.06 32.57 -17.67
N LEU A 58 29.08 32.98 -16.85
CA LEU A 58 28.97 32.60 -15.44
C LEU A 58 27.75 31.69 -15.21
N ASP A 59 27.86 30.76 -14.25
CA ASP A 59 26.73 29.98 -13.73
C ASP A 59 26.75 30.01 -12.20
N ILE A 60 25.61 29.71 -11.57
CA ILE A 60 25.44 29.72 -10.12
C ILE A 60 24.96 28.37 -9.60
N THR A 61 25.61 27.91 -8.54
CA THR A 61 25.18 26.75 -7.75
C THR A 61 24.54 27.25 -6.45
N CYS A 62 23.37 26.71 -6.12
CA CYS A 62 22.67 27.04 -4.88
C CYS A 62 22.81 25.88 -3.88
N ALA A 63 23.33 26.17 -2.69
CA ALA A 63 23.36 25.25 -1.56
C ALA A 63 22.35 25.73 -0.50
N PRO A 64 21.18 25.09 -0.34
CA PRO A 64 20.21 25.50 0.66
C PRO A 64 20.71 25.15 2.07
N THR A 65 20.57 26.09 2.99
CA THR A 65 20.83 25.88 4.43
C THR A 65 19.63 26.38 5.22
N PHE A 66 19.21 25.60 6.23
CA PHE A 66 18.21 26.04 7.19
C PHE A 66 18.90 26.72 8.37
N SER A 67 18.32 27.79 8.88
CA SER A 67 18.81 28.50 10.05
C SER A 67 17.69 28.63 11.06
N ASP A 68 17.99 28.33 12.32
CA ASP A 68 17.10 28.63 13.43
C ASP A 68 16.96 30.14 13.52
N ILE A 69 15.73 30.65 13.46
CA ILE A 69 15.46 32.08 13.57
C ILE A 69 14.61 32.33 14.81
N GLU A 70 15.03 33.28 15.65
CA GLU A 70 14.16 33.73 16.73
C GLU A 70 13.07 34.65 16.19
N ILE A 71 11.81 34.26 16.43
CA ILE A 71 10.64 35.09 16.18
C ILE A 71 9.82 35.15 17.45
N ALA A 72 9.58 36.36 17.96
CA ALA A 72 8.79 36.61 19.16
C ALA A 72 9.29 35.90 20.44
N GLY A 73 10.61 35.74 20.59
CA GLY A 73 11.23 35.10 21.76
C GLY A 73 11.21 33.57 21.75
N GLU A 74 10.83 32.97 20.62
CA GLU A 74 10.90 31.53 20.40
C GLU A 74 11.88 31.26 19.25
N SER A 75 12.78 30.29 19.42
CA SER A 75 13.53 29.73 18.32
C SER A 75 12.56 29.00 17.39
N ARG A 76 12.38 29.53 16.18
CA ARG A 76 11.49 28.99 15.15
C ARG A 76 12.31 28.48 13.99
N THR A 77 12.53 27.18 13.99
CA THR A 77 12.73 26.36 12.79
C THR A 77 11.34 25.77 12.46
N ALA A 78 10.99 25.13 11.36
CA ALA A 78 11.67 24.48 10.27
C ALA A 78 10.54 23.99 9.33
N ILE A 79 10.95 23.33 8.26
CA ILE A 79 10.33 22.10 7.79
C ILE A 79 9.56 21.37 8.92
N LYS A 80 8.31 20.98 8.66
CA LYS A 80 7.57 20.11 9.60
C LYS A 80 8.04 18.67 9.44
N MET A 81 8.27 18.00 10.56
CA MET A 81 8.62 16.58 10.57
C MET A 81 7.35 15.73 10.62
N TYR A 82 7.29 14.65 9.85
CA TYR A 82 6.15 13.75 9.85
C TYR A 82 6.56 12.29 10.01
N HIS A 83 5.68 11.49 10.59
CA HIS A 83 5.82 10.04 10.66
C HIS A 83 4.49 9.39 10.31
N ILE A 84 4.51 8.38 9.42
CA ILE A 84 3.31 7.61 9.03
C ILE A 84 3.41 6.19 9.54
N LYS A 85 2.42 5.79 10.34
CA LYS A 85 2.27 4.42 10.79
C LYS A 85 1.12 3.74 10.06
N THR A 86 1.45 2.72 9.28
CA THR A 86 0.47 2.02 8.44
C THR A 86 0.00 0.72 9.09
N PHE A 87 -1.32 0.57 9.18
CA PHE A 87 -2.01 -0.63 9.62
C PHE A 87 -2.95 -1.08 8.51
N GLY A 88 -2.76 -2.29 7.98
CA GLY A 88 -3.76 -2.84 7.09
C GLY A 88 -3.25 -3.68 5.94
N CYS A 89 -3.80 -3.36 4.78
CA CYS A 89 -3.61 -4.08 3.52
C CYS A 89 -2.75 -3.28 2.53
N GLN A 90 -2.53 -3.88 1.37
CA GLN A 90 -1.78 -3.33 0.24
C GLN A 90 -2.35 -1.99 -0.23
N MET A 91 -3.67 -1.81 -0.17
CA MET A 91 -4.28 -0.51 -0.50
C MET A 91 -3.90 0.57 0.51
N ASN A 92 -3.74 0.23 1.80
CA ASN A 92 -3.26 1.19 2.79
C ASN A 92 -1.77 1.51 2.60
N LEU A 93 -0.96 0.55 2.15
CA LEU A 93 0.44 0.82 1.78
C LEU A 93 0.52 1.82 0.62
N HIS A 94 -0.26 1.60 -0.45
CA HIS A 94 -0.38 2.57 -1.54
C HIS A 94 -0.86 3.94 -1.04
N ASP A 95 -1.94 3.97 -0.24
CA ASP A 95 -2.47 5.23 0.30
C ASP A 95 -1.43 5.97 1.17
N THR A 96 -0.55 5.24 1.86
CA THR A 96 0.58 5.80 2.61
C THR A 96 1.62 6.45 1.70
N GLU A 97 1.99 5.81 0.57
CA GLU A 97 2.92 6.41 -0.42
C GLU A 97 2.39 7.74 -0.96
N ARG A 98 1.06 7.83 -1.18
CA ARG A 98 0.39 9.06 -1.62
C ARG A 98 0.36 10.15 -0.54
N VAL A 99 0.12 9.76 0.71
CA VAL A 99 0.16 10.70 1.84
C VAL A 99 1.57 11.24 2.06
N SER A 100 2.59 10.38 2.01
CA SER A 100 4.00 10.77 2.10
C SER A 100 4.38 11.74 0.97
N GLY A 101 4.10 11.40 -0.29
CA GLY A 101 4.37 12.28 -1.43
C GLY A 101 3.66 13.63 -1.34
N LEU A 102 2.43 13.66 -0.81
CA LEU A 102 1.69 14.90 -0.60
C LEU A 102 2.33 15.79 0.48
N LEU A 103 2.82 15.20 1.58
CA LEU A 103 3.50 15.93 2.66
C LEU A 103 4.86 16.49 2.20
N GLU A 104 5.61 15.71 1.43
CA GLU A 104 6.87 16.16 0.81
C GLU A 104 6.64 17.30 -0.18
N ALA A 105 5.60 17.20 -1.01
CA ALA A 105 5.21 18.30 -1.89
C ALA A 105 4.79 19.57 -1.12
N CYS A 106 4.37 19.42 0.15
CA CYS A 106 4.10 20.53 1.06
C CYS A 106 5.36 21.01 1.82
N GLY A 107 6.52 20.40 1.61
CA GLY A 107 7.80 20.75 2.23
C GLY A 107 7.98 20.18 3.65
N CYS A 108 7.31 19.06 3.96
CA CYS A 108 7.53 18.31 5.20
C CYS A 108 8.57 17.19 4.97
N ASN A 109 9.30 16.79 6.00
CA ASN A 109 10.28 15.70 5.93
C ASN A 109 9.87 14.53 6.83
N GLU A 110 10.11 13.30 6.37
CA GLU A 110 9.83 12.10 7.15
C GLU A 110 10.88 11.89 8.25
N VAL A 111 10.44 11.42 9.41
CA VAL A 111 11.29 10.96 10.52
C VAL A 111 10.94 9.52 10.90
N SER A 112 11.90 8.81 11.50
CA SER A 112 11.76 7.39 11.81
C SER A 112 10.89 7.10 13.04
N ASP A 113 10.70 8.08 13.93
CA ASP A 113 9.96 7.92 15.18
C ASP A 113 8.86 8.97 15.34
N THR A 114 7.80 8.61 16.05
CA THR A 114 6.70 9.51 16.41
C THR A 114 7.12 10.63 17.34
N ASP A 115 8.14 10.41 18.16
CA ASP A 115 8.63 11.36 19.15
C ASP A 115 9.24 12.60 18.46
N ASP A 116 9.91 12.40 17.33
CA ASP A 116 10.53 13.45 16.52
C ASP A 116 9.56 14.11 15.51
N ALA A 117 8.30 13.68 15.47
CA ALA A 117 7.33 14.12 14.47
C ALA A 117 6.38 15.22 14.98
N ASP A 118 6.23 16.28 14.18
CA ASP A 118 5.18 17.29 14.34
C ASP A 118 3.82 16.79 13.84
N ILE A 119 3.83 15.93 12.83
CA ILE A 119 2.64 15.33 12.21
C ILE A 119 2.75 13.82 12.34
N VAL A 120 1.89 13.20 13.13
CA VAL A 120 1.83 11.74 13.26
C VAL A 120 0.57 11.24 12.56
N ILE A 121 0.73 10.42 11.52
CA ILE A 121 -0.39 9.90 10.74
C ILE A 121 -0.54 8.40 10.96
N PHE A 122 -1.73 7.97 11.35
CA PHE A 122 -2.10 6.57 11.41
C PHE A 122 -2.95 6.23 10.18
N MET A 123 -2.41 5.44 9.26
CA MET A 123 -3.15 4.93 8.10
C MET A 123 -3.79 3.59 8.45
N THR A 124 -5.12 3.52 8.36
CA THR A 124 -5.89 2.47 9.05
C THR A 124 -6.72 1.57 8.14
N CYS A 125 -6.92 0.35 8.61
CA CYS A 125 -7.75 -0.66 7.98
C CYS A 125 -8.84 -1.13 8.95
N SER A 126 -10.06 -1.30 8.44
CA SER A 126 -11.21 -1.78 9.21
C SER A 126 -11.52 -3.26 8.97
N VAL A 127 -10.61 -4.00 8.30
CA VAL A 127 -10.84 -5.36 7.80
C VAL A 127 -10.07 -6.44 8.59
N ARG A 128 -9.05 -6.08 9.37
CA ARG A 128 -8.31 -7.04 10.21
C ARG A 128 -8.74 -6.93 11.68
N GLU A 129 -8.96 -8.07 12.32
CA GLU A 129 -9.19 -8.14 13.77
C GLU A 129 -7.93 -7.63 14.51
N ASN A 130 -8.11 -6.89 15.60
CA ASN A 130 -7.08 -6.16 16.35
C ASN A 130 -6.50 -4.88 15.71
N ALA A 131 -6.86 -4.52 14.47
CA ALA A 131 -6.42 -3.26 13.87
C ALA A 131 -6.96 -2.04 14.63
N ASP A 132 -8.25 -2.05 14.98
CA ASP A 132 -8.92 -1.01 15.76
C ASP A 132 -8.27 -0.82 17.15
N GLN A 133 -8.07 -1.89 17.93
CA GLN A 133 -7.50 -1.78 19.28
C GLN A 133 -6.04 -1.31 19.27
N ARG A 134 -5.22 -1.83 18.34
CA ARG A 134 -3.83 -1.39 18.19
C ARG A 134 -3.74 0.07 17.79
N LEU A 135 -4.60 0.51 16.87
CA LEU A 135 -4.73 1.92 16.50
C LEU A 135 -5.07 2.76 17.73
N TYR A 136 -6.15 2.44 18.44
CA TYR A 136 -6.61 3.27 19.56
C TYR A 136 -5.55 3.35 20.65
N GLY A 137 -4.89 2.23 20.99
CA GLY A 137 -3.82 2.22 21.99
C GLY A 137 -2.65 3.12 21.60
N GLN A 138 -2.17 3.03 20.36
CA GLN A 138 -1.00 3.79 19.92
C GLN A 138 -1.29 5.25 19.62
N ALA A 139 -2.44 5.55 19.01
CA ALA A 139 -2.84 6.93 18.73
C ALA A 139 -3.18 7.69 20.03
N SER A 140 -3.84 7.03 21.00
CA SER A 140 -4.12 7.64 22.31
C SER A 140 -2.86 7.85 23.16
N ALA A 141 -1.83 7.02 22.99
CA ALA A 141 -0.54 7.20 23.67
C ALA A 141 0.16 8.51 23.28
N MET A 142 -0.20 9.13 22.15
CA MET A 142 0.37 10.40 21.71
C MET A 142 0.06 11.59 22.64
N VAL A 143 -0.95 11.48 23.52
CA VAL A 143 -1.19 12.49 24.58
C VAL A 143 0.02 12.63 25.50
N SER A 144 0.76 11.54 25.73
CA SER A 144 1.90 11.49 26.64
C SER A 144 3.25 11.50 25.92
N ALA A 145 3.26 11.67 24.60
CA ALA A 145 4.48 11.68 23.81
C ALA A 145 5.30 12.97 24.06
N PRO A 146 6.64 12.95 23.89
CA PRO A 146 7.50 14.11 24.09
C PRO A 146 7.06 15.31 23.25
N THR A 147 7.41 16.53 23.69
CA THR A 147 7.13 17.75 22.92
C THR A 147 7.80 17.65 21.54
N PRO A 148 7.07 17.83 20.43
CA PRO A 148 7.63 17.70 19.10
C PRO A 148 8.53 18.91 18.75
N PRO A 149 9.36 18.81 17.70
CA PRO A 149 10.31 19.86 17.31
C PRO A 149 9.67 21.25 17.15
N SER A 150 8.46 21.34 16.62
CA SER A 150 7.78 22.62 16.41
C SER A 150 6.90 23.10 17.56
N GLY A 151 6.95 22.41 18.71
CA GLY A 151 6.18 22.73 19.92
C GLY A 151 4.71 22.31 19.89
N LYS A 152 4.15 21.95 18.72
CA LYS A 152 2.76 21.46 18.59
C LYS A 152 2.71 20.23 17.70
N ARG A 153 2.10 19.15 18.22
CA ARG A 153 1.87 17.90 17.48
C ARG A 153 0.45 17.90 16.91
N ILE A 154 0.30 17.38 15.69
CA ILE A 154 -0.97 17.07 15.06
C ILE A 154 -1.05 15.56 14.84
N VAL A 155 -2.07 14.92 15.40
CA VAL A 155 -2.34 13.49 15.17
C VAL A 155 -3.45 13.35 14.14
N ALA A 156 -3.13 12.72 13.01
CA ALA A 156 -4.07 12.45 11.93
C ALA A 156 -4.39 10.96 11.83
N ILE A 157 -5.65 10.61 11.59
CA ILE A 157 -6.09 9.23 11.34
C ILE A 157 -6.76 9.16 9.97
N GLY A 158 -6.18 8.35 9.08
CA GLY A 158 -6.62 8.14 7.71
C GLY A 158 -7.12 6.72 7.45
N GLY A 159 -7.88 6.52 6.37
CA GLY A 159 -8.22 5.18 5.85
C GLY A 159 -9.59 4.65 6.29
N CYS A 160 -9.76 3.33 6.33
CA CYS A 160 -11.09 2.72 6.43
C CYS A 160 -11.77 2.90 7.79
N ILE A 161 -10.99 2.96 8.89
CA ILE A 161 -11.56 3.24 10.22
C ILE A 161 -11.98 4.72 10.29
N ALA A 162 -11.14 5.62 9.76
CA ALA A 162 -11.47 7.04 9.64
C ALA A 162 -12.75 7.28 8.82
N GLN A 163 -12.90 6.59 7.69
CA GLN A 163 -14.13 6.66 6.88
C GLN A 163 -15.37 6.20 7.64
N ARG A 164 -15.26 5.14 8.46
CA ARG A 164 -16.36 4.56 9.23
C ARG A 164 -16.78 5.43 10.41
N ASP A 165 -15.81 5.87 11.21
CA ASP A 165 -16.07 6.49 12.51
C ASP A 165 -16.07 8.03 12.45
N GLY A 166 -15.37 8.64 11.48
CA GLY A 166 -15.35 10.08 11.27
C GLY A 166 -14.98 10.86 12.54
N GLU A 167 -15.73 11.93 12.85
CA GLU A 167 -15.52 12.77 14.04
C GLU A 167 -15.65 11.98 15.36
N LYS A 168 -16.43 10.88 15.38
CA LYS A 168 -16.61 10.05 16.59
C LYS A 168 -15.33 9.36 17.03
N LEU A 169 -14.29 9.33 16.19
CA LEU A 169 -12.98 8.83 16.61
C LEU A 169 -12.42 9.57 17.81
N ARG A 170 -12.77 10.85 18.00
CA ARG A 170 -12.33 11.63 19.16
C ARG A 170 -12.76 11.02 20.50
N GLU A 171 -13.91 10.33 20.52
CA GLU A 171 -14.43 9.66 21.72
C GLU A 171 -13.50 8.52 22.18
N LYS A 172 -12.81 7.87 21.23
CA LYS A 172 -11.91 6.73 21.49
C LYS A 172 -10.44 7.13 21.50
N VAL A 173 -10.08 8.16 20.75
CA VAL A 173 -8.73 8.69 20.59
C VAL A 173 -8.74 10.19 20.89
N PRO A 174 -8.62 10.59 22.17
CA PRO A 174 -8.67 12.01 22.54
C PRO A 174 -7.58 12.86 21.89
N ALA A 175 -6.46 12.26 21.50
CA ALA A 175 -5.33 12.92 20.84
C ALA A 175 -5.60 13.30 19.38
N VAL A 176 -6.68 12.82 18.75
CA VAL A 176 -6.88 13.02 17.31
C VAL A 176 -7.26 14.46 16.99
N ASP A 177 -6.55 15.04 16.04
CA ASP A 177 -6.77 16.41 15.53
C ASP A 177 -7.36 16.40 14.12
N VAL A 178 -7.01 15.40 13.31
CA VAL A 178 -7.41 15.29 11.90
C VAL A 178 -7.93 13.90 11.59
N VAL A 179 -9.04 13.80 10.87
CA VAL A 179 -9.60 12.54 10.36
C VAL A 179 -9.90 12.67 8.88
N PHE A 180 -9.41 11.73 8.06
CA PHE A 180 -9.68 11.73 6.63
C PHE A 180 -10.03 10.34 6.09
N GLY A 181 -11.06 10.31 5.26
CA GLY A 181 -11.60 9.12 4.62
C GLY A 181 -10.70 8.49 3.56
N THR A 182 -11.11 7.34 3.03
CA THR A 182 -10.36 6.58 2.02
C THR A 182 -10.27 7.29 0.66
N SER A 183 -11.17 8.22 0.39
CA SER A 183 -11.23 9.05 -0.83
C SER A 183 -10.73 10.49 -0.61
N ALA A 184 -10.44 10.88 0.64
CA ALA A 184 -10.21 12.27 1.03
C ALA A 184 -8.73 12.61 1.25
N LEU A 185 -7.79 11.81 0.72
CA LEU A 185 -6.35 12.06 0.87
C LEU A 185 -5.94 13.46 0.37
N ALA A 186 -6.53 13.93 -0.73
CA ALA A 186 -6.27 15.26 -1.28
C ALA A 186 -6.61 16.41 -0.32
N SER A 187 -7.51 16.17 0.64
CA SER A 187 -7.95 17.17 1.62
C SER A 187 -6.96 17.32 2.78
N LEU A 188 -6.05 16.35 2.98
CA LEU A 188 -5.16 16.28 4.14
C LEU A 188 -4.36 17.59 4.38
N PRO A 189 -3.75 18.26 3.38
CA PRO A 189 -2.99 19.48 3.62
C PRO A 189 -3.84 20.62 4.19
N ALA A 190 -5.09 20.74 3.71
CA ALA A 190 -6.03 21.74 4.21
C ALA A 190 -6.46 21.42 5.65
N LEU A 191 -6.75 20.15 5.95
CA LEU A 191 -7.11 19.70 7.30
C LEU A 191 -5.97 19.93 8.30
N LEU A 192 -4.73 19.58 7.94
CA LEU A 192 -3.54 19.83 8.76
C LEU A 192 -3.36 21.33 9.01
N THR A 193 -3.50 22.16 7.97
CA THR A 193 -3.37 23.62 8.10
C THR A 193 -4.39 24.19 9.11
N SER A 194 -5.66 23.78 9.00
CA SER A 194 -6.71 24.17 9.96
C SER A 194 -6.36 23.74 11.39
N ALA A 195 -5.90 22.50 11.56
CA ALA A 195 -5.55 21.95 12.87
C ALA A 195 -4.36 22.70 13.51
N PHE A 196 -3.32 23.02 12.73
CA PHE A 196 -2.17 23.79 13.22
C PHE A 196 -2.57 25.20 13.68
N ARG A 197 -3.44 25.89 12.94
CA ARG A 197 -3.88 27.25 13.28
C ARG A 197 -4.81 27.31 14.50
N GLY A 198 -5.39 26.19 14.91
CA GLY A 198 -6.37 26.16 15.99
C GLY A 198 -7.67 26.89 15.62
N GLU A 199 -8.00 26.96 14.32
CA GLU A 199 -9.21 27.63 13.84
C GLU A 199 -10.50 26.91 14.30
N ASN A 200 -10.39 25.69 14.83
CA ASN A 200 -11.49 24.90 15.36
C ASN A 200 -11.08 24.18 16.66
N ASP A 201 -11.87 24.29 17.75
CA ASP A 201 -11.80 23.40 18.93
C ASP A 201 -12.23 21.95 18.61
N ARG A 202 -12.59 21.69 17.35
CA ARG A 202 -13.10 20.42 16.82
C ARG A 202 -12.08 19.75 15.92
N VAL A 203 -12.18 18.43 15.83
CA VAL A 203 -11.37 17.61 14.91
C VAL A 203 -11.67 18.05 13.48
N ALA A 204 -10.64 18.26 12.67
CA ALA A 204 -10.81 18.56 11.26
C ALA A 204 -11.10 17.25 10.51
N VAL A 205 -12.30 17.13 9.92
CA VAL A 205 -12.77 15.87 9.31
C VAL A 205 -13.16 16.04 7.85
N ASP A 206 -12.70 15.13 6.99
CA ASP A 206 -13.29 14.92 5.65
C ASP A 206 -13.44 13.43 5.35
N THR A 207 -14.69 12.96 5.32
CA THR A 207 -15.07 11.59 4.91
C THR A 207 -15.98 11.60 3.67
N SER A 208 -16.00 12.69 2.91
CA SER A 208 -16.83 12.81 1.71
C SER A 208 -16.29 11.98 0.54
N GLU A 209 -17.17 11.23 -0.12
CA GLU A 209 -16.82 10.45 -1.32
C GLU A 209 -17.13 11.20 -2.62
N GLU A 210 -18.11 12.10 -2.61
CA GLU A 210 -18.59 12.80 -3.81
C GLU A 210 -17.56 13.80 -4.34
N GLY A 211 -17.39 13.82 -5.67
CA GLY A 211 -16.50 14.76 -6.36
C GLY A 211 -15.00 14.53 -6.12
N LYS A 212 -14.60 13.47 -5.42
CA LYS A 212 -13.19 13.12 -5.21
C LYS A 212 -12.61 12.35 -6.39
N GLY A 213 -11.42 12.77 -6.83
CA GLY A 213 -10.58 12.07 -7.83
C GLY A 213 -9.96 10.79 -7.28
N PHE A 214 -9.09 10.14 -8.06
CA PHE A 214 -8.39 8.94 -7.58
C PHE A 214 -7.17 9.35 -6.76
N SER A 215 -6.85 8.58 -5.70
CA SER A 215 -5.62 8.82 -4.93
C SER A 215 -4.35 8.69 -5.79
N THR A 216 -4.44 8.00 -6.93
CA THR A 216 -3.36 7.87 -7.92
C THR A 216 -3.00 9.18 -8.61
N ASP A 217 -3.88 10.19 -8.57
CA ASP A 217 -3.63 11.52 -9.13
C ASP A 217 -2.74 12.37 -8.20
N LEU A 218 -2.49 11.90 -6.97
CA LEU A 218 -1.64 12.56 -5.99
C LEU A 218 -0.17 12.19 -6.20
N PRO A 219 0.77 13.08 -5.81
CA PRO A 219 2.19 12.74 -5.72
C PRO A 219 2.39 11.46 -4.90
N SER A 220 3.39 10.67 -5.26
CA SER A 220 3.74 9.43 -4.57
C SER A 220 5.20 9.45 -4.16
N ASN A 221 5.49 9.03 -2.93
CA ASN A 221 6.81 8.61 -2.52
C ASN A 221 6.78 7.08 -2.34
N ARG A 222 7.35 6.35 -3.30
CA ARG A 222 7.33 4.88 -3.31
C ARG A 222 8.30 4.33 -2.27
N ALA A 223 7.84 3.38 -1.46
CA ALA A 223 8.68 2.75 -0.44
C ALA A 223 9.77 1.85 -1.06
N GLN A 224 9.51 1.29 -2.24
CA GLN A 224 10.42 0.42 -2.98
C GLN A 224 10.61 0.95 -4.40
N GLN A 225 11.84 0.93 -4.90
CA GLN A 225 12.13 1.43 -6.25
C GLN A 225 11.81 0.38 -7.33
N TYR A 226 11.92 -0.91 -7.01
CA TYR A 226 11.72 -2.03 -7.94
C TYR A 226 10.28 -2.55 -7.98
N HIS A 227 9.42 -2.15 -7.05
CA HIS A 227 8.04 -2.60 -6.92
C HIS A 227 7.08 -1.41 -6.95
N ALA A 228 5.89 -1.59 -7.53
CA ALA A 228 4.84 -0.58 -7.47
C ALA A 228 3.44 -1.17 -7.25
N TRP A 229 2.68 -0.51 -6.37
CA TRP A 229 1.25 -0.72 -6.20
C TRP A 229 0.47 0.11 -7.22
N VAL A 230 -0.29 -0.53 -8.11
CA VAL A 230 -1.09 0.16 -9.13
C VAL A 230 -2.57 -0.13 -8.90
N PRO A 231 -3.31 0.73 -8.17
CA PRO A 231 -4.75 0.60 -8.05
C PRO A 231 -5.41 0.80 -9.41
N ILE A 232 -6.10 -0.21 -9.93
CA ILE A 232 -6.83 -0.11 -11.20
C ILE A 232 -8.28 0.30 -10.98
N MET A 233 -8.77 0.14 -9.75
CA MET A 233 -10.14 0.45 -9.34
C MET A 233 -10.22 0.63 -7.82
N THR A 234 -11.31 1.25 -7.36
CA THR A 234 -11.67 1.31 -5.93
C THR A 234 -13.12 0.89 -5.72
N GLY A 235 -13.45 0.48 -4.49
CA GLY A 235 -14.81 0.11 -4.10
C GLY A 235 -15.21 -1.29 -4.59
N CYS A 236 -16.37 -1.78 -4.11
CA CYS A 236 -16.81 -3.14 -4.40
C CYS A 236 -18.34 -3.25 -4.40
N ASN A 237 -18.90 -3.90 -5.44
CA ASN A 237 -20.34 -4.11 -5.58
C ASN A 237 -20.80 -5.52 -5.15
N ASN A 238 -19.95 -6.32 -4.50
CA ASN A 238 -20.30 -7.70 -4.14
C ASN A 238 -21.17 -7.81 -2.88
N PHE A 239 -21.10 -6.84 -1.97
CA PHE A 239 -21.89 -6.80 -0.73
C PHE A 239 -21.94 -8.15 0.03
N CYS A 240 -20.79 -8.82 0.17
CA CYS A 240 -20.68 -10.02 0.98
C CYS A 240 -21.10 -9.69 2.42
N THR A 241 -21.91 -10.54 3.06
CA THR A 241 -22.61 -10.18 4.30
C THR A 241 -21.67 -9.87 5.47
N TYR A 242 -20.43 -10.36 5.44
CA TYR A 242 -19.41 -10.10 6.45
C TYR A 242 -18.48 -8.91 6.11
N CYS A 243 -18.54 -8.37 4.89
CA CYS A 243 -17.54 -7.43 4.38
C CYS A 243 -17.99 -5.97 4.57
N ILE A 244 -17.13 -5.16 5.21
CA ILE A 244 -17.40 -3.73 5.43
C ILE A 244 -17.01 -2.85 4.24
N VAL A 245 -16.19 -3.37 3.32
CA VAL A 245 -15.57 -2.62 2.22
C VAL A 245 -16.54 -1.75 1.41
N PRO A 246 -17.73 -2.24 0.98
CA PRO A 246 -18.66 -1.42 0.20
C PRO A 246 -19.15 -0.15 0.91
N TYR A 247 -19.05 -0.12 2.25
CA TYR A 247 -19.50 0.99 3.08
C TYR A 247 -18.38 1.99 3.43
N VAL A 248 -17.11 1.61 3.23
CA VAL A 248 -15.94 2.44 3.61
C VAL A 248 -15.01 2.75 2.43
N ARG A 249 -15.26 2.20 1.25
CA ARG A 249 -14.57 2.54 -0.01
C ARG A 249 -15.55 2.78 -1.16
N GLY A 250 -16.84 2.90 -0.85
CA GLY A 250 -17.91 3.13 -1.80
C GLY A 250 -18.14 2.00 -2.81
N ARG A 251 -18.92 2.34 -3.83
CA ARG A 251 -19.19 1.49 -5.00
C ARG A 251 -17.97 1.38 -5.90
N GLU A 252 -17.97 0.34 -6.72
CA GLU A 252 -16.96 0.11 -7.74
C GLU A 252 -16.81 1.34 -8.66
N ARG A 253 -15.56 1.82 -8.77
CA ARG A 253 -15.11 2.86 -9.70
C ARG A 253 -13.79 2.42 -10.32
N SER A 254 -13.80 2.10 -11.61
CA SER A 254 -12.58 1.76 -12.36
C SER A 254 -11.87 3.02 -12.82
N ARG A 255 -10.55 2.93 -12.95
CA ARG A 255 -9.75 3.90 -13.71
C ARG A 255 -9.88 3.61 -15.20
N THR A 256 -9.58 4.60 -16.04
CA THR A 256 -9.56 4.38 -17.48
C THR A 256 -8.35 3.51 -17.86
N PHE A 257 -8.54 2.72 -18.91
CA PHE A 257 -7.51 1.83 -19.45
C PHE A 257 -6.22 2.59 -19.76
N GLU A 258 -6.33 3.73 -20.43
CA GLU A 258 -5.20 4.56 -20.85
C GLU A 258 -4.43 5.14 -19.66
N ALA A 259 -5.13 5.50 -18.57
CA ALA A 259 -4.49 6.01 -17.37
C ALA A 259 -3.68 4.94 -16.64
N VAL A 260 -4.20 3.71 -16.57
CA VAL A 260 -3.50 2.57 -15.95
C VAL A 260 -2.27 2.19 -16.78
N ILE A 261 -2.40 2.06 -18.10
CA ILE A 261 -1.27 1.71 -18.97
C ILE A 261 -0.20 2.79 -18.94
N GLY A 262 -0.56 4.06 -19.07
CA GLY A 262 0.40 5.16 -19.01
C GLY A 262 1.12 5.27 -17.66
N GLU A 263 0.48 4.90 -16.54
CA GLU A 263 1.17 4.77 -15.26
C GLU A 263 2.15 3.61 -15.25
N CYS A 264 1.77 2.44 -15.75
CA CYS A 264 2.65 1.27 -15.84
C CYS A 264 3.89 1.55 -16.71
N GLU A 265 3.71 2.19 -17.87
CA GLU A 265 4.82 2.57 -18.76
C GLU A 265 5.81 3.51 -18.07
N ARG A 266 5.33 4.51 -17.32
CA ARG A 266 6.20 5.41 -16.53
C ARG A 266 6.93 4.65 -15.43
N LEU A 267 6.26 3.75 -14.73
CA LEU A 267 6.87 2.95 -13.67
C LEU A 267 7.99 2.05 -14.21
N VAL A 268 7.75 1.39 -15.36
CA VAL A 268 8.78 0.59 -16.03
C VAL A 268 9.97 1.47 -16.47
N ALA A 269 9.70 2.65 -17.03
CA ALA A 269 10.75 3.60 -17.40
C ALA A 269 11.56 4.11 -16.18
N ASP A 270 10.93 4.19 -15.00
CA ASP A 270 11.57 4.52 -13.72
C ASP A 270 12.37 3.33 -13.11
N GLY A 271 12.36 2.15 -13.75
CA GLY A 271 13.09 0.96 -13.30
C GLY A 271 12.29 0.01 -12.41
N VAL A 272 10.96 0.16 -12.32
CA VAL A 272 10.10 -0.81 -11.63
C VAL A 272 10.08 -2.13 -12.39
N ARG A 273 10.35 -3.23 -11.68
CA ARG A 273 10.39 -4.59 -12.22
C ARG A 273 9.14 -5.39 -11.91
N GLU A 274 8.49 -5.13 -10.77
CA GLU A 274 7.25 -5.79 -10.38
C GLU A 274 6.11 -4.78 -10.16
N ILE A 275 5.00 -4.99 -10.85
CA ILE A 275 3.76 -4.23 -10.67
C ILE A 275 2.71 -5.14 -10.04
N THR A 276 2.13 -4.69 -8.92
CA THR A 276 0.93 -5.35 -8.35
C THR A 276 -0.32 -4.52 -8.64
N LEU A 277 -1.19 -5.06 -9.50
CA LEU A 277 -2.49 -4.46 -9.78
C LEU A 277 -3.42 -4.64 -8.58
N LEU A 278 -3.95 -3.53 -8.06
CA LEU A 278 -4.79 -3.48 -6.86
C LEU A 278 -6.23 -3.09 -7.18
N GLY A 279 -7.15 -3.70 -6.44
CA GLY A 279 -8.56 -3.38 -6.43
C GLY A 279 -9.24 -4.19 -5.32
N GLN A 280 -10.52 -3.94 -5.05
CA GLN A 280 -11.29 -4.78 -4.12
C GLN A 280 -11.91 -6.00 -4.82
N ASN A 281 -12.06 -5.95 -6.15
CA ASN A 281 -12.43 -7.06 -7.01
C ASN A 281 -11.81 -6.84 -8.39
N VAL A 282 -10.51 -7.13 -8.55
CA VAL A 282 -9.80 -6.78 -9.80
C VAL A 282 -10.42 -7.40 -11.05
N ASN A 283 -11.07 -8.56 -10.91
CA ASN A 283 -11.70 -9.25 -12.02
C ASN A 283 -12.91 -8.51 -12.60
N SER A 284 -13.57 -7.62 -11.84
CA SER A 284 -14.68 -6.80 -12.36
C SER A 284 -14.21 -5.50 -13.03
N TYR A 285 -12.91 -5.20 -13.03
CA TYR A 285 -12.36 -3.98 -13.61
C TYR A 285 -12.93 -3.67 -14.98
N GLY A 286 -13.38 -2.41 -15.15
CA GLY A 286 -13.92 -1.88 -16.38
C GLY A 286 -15.41 -2.12 -16.58
N ARG A 287 -16.09 -2.91 -15.72
CA ARG A 287 -17.53 -3.16 -15.86
C ARG A 287 -18.35 -1.88 -15.74
N ASP A 288 -18.00 -0.99 -14.80
CA ASP A 288 -18.65 0.30 -14.58
C ASP A 288 -18.39 1.32 -15.69
N LEU A 289 -17.24 1.27 -16.37
CA LEU A 289 -16.87 2.20 -17.44
C LEU A 289 -17.24 1.72 -18.85
N TYR A 290 -17.10 0.43 -19.13
CA TYR A 290 -17.16 -0.16 -20.46
C TYR A 290 -18.34 -1.13 -20.64
N GLY A 291 -19.19 -1.29 -19.60
CA GLY A 291 -20.35 -2.19 -19.60
C GLY A 291 -20.01 -3.68 -19.45
N LYS A 292 -18.73 -4.06 -19.50
CA LYS A 292 -18.23 -5.43 -19.31
C LYS A 292 -16.84 -5.42 -18.66
N PRO A 293 -16.44 -6.49 -17.94
CA PRO A 293 -15.08 -6.63 -17.45
C PRO A 293 -14.06 -6.59 -18.59
N ARG A 294 -12.95 -5.89 -18.39
CA ARG A 294 -11.80 -5.81 -19.32
C ARG A 294 -10.47 -6.15 -18.65
N PHE A 295 -10.51 -6.85 -17.52
CA PHE A 295 -9.30 -7.18 -16.75
C PHE A 295 -8.31 -8.06 -17.54
N ALA A 296 -8.80 -9.01 -18.33
CA ALA A 296 -7.96 -9.84 -19.19
C ALA A 296 -7.22 -9.03 -20.26
N GLU A 297 -7.89 -8.05 -20.88
CA GLU A 297 -7.28 -7.11 -21.83
C GLU A 297 -6.22 -6.25 -21.13
N LEU A 298 -6.51 -5.80 -19.90
CA LEU A 298 -5.59 -4.99 -19.10
C LEU A 298 -4.33 -5.78 -18.75
N LEU A 299 -4.44 -7.03 -18.30
CA LEU A 299 -3.28 -7.88 -17.99
C LEU A 299 -2.32 -8.01 -19.17
N ARG A 300 -2.86 -8.30 -20.37
CA ARG A 300 -2.06 -8.41 -21.59
C ARG A 300 -1.38 -7.08 -21.94
N ALA A 301 -2.11 -5.97 -21.85
CA ALA A 301 -1.58 -4.64 -22.17
C ALA A 301 -0.52 -4.19 -21.16
N VAL A 302 -0.68 -4.47 -19.87
CA VAL A 302 0.36 -4.22 -18.86
C VAL A 302 1.60 -5.07 -19.17
N GLY A 303 1.44 -6.34 -19.57
CA GLY A 303 2.57 -7.17 -20.01
C GLY A 303 3.32 -6.60 -21.21
N GLN A 304 2.64 -5.91 -22.13
CA GLN A 304 3.23 -5.25 -23.29
C GLN A 304 4.05 -4.00 -22.94
N THR A 305 3.93 -3.46 -21.72
CA THR A 305 4.76 -2.33 -21.27
C THR A 305 6.22 -2.73 -21.05
N GLY A 306 6.52 -4.04 -20.99
CA GLY A 306 7.86 -4.57 -20.74
C GLY A 306 8.17 -4.82 -19.27
N VAL A 307 7.20 -4.67 -18.36
CA VAL A 307 7.36 -5.06 -16.95
C VAL A 307 7.71 -6.54 -16.83
N GLU A 308 8.64 -6.88 -15.94
CA GLU A 308 9.11 -8.26 -15.77
C GLU A 308 8.12 -9.12 -15.00
N ARG A 309 7.47 -8.55 -13.98
CA ARG A 309 6.53 -9.27 -13.11
C ARG A 309 5.23 -8.49 -12.90
N ILE A 310 4.12 -9.17 -13.10
CA ILE A 310 2.77 -8.70 -12.82
C ILE A 310 2.17 -9.61 -11.78
N ARG A 311 1.73 -9.01 -10.68
CA ARG A 311 0.87 -9.64 -9.69
C ARG A 311 -0.45 -8.92 -9.62
N PHE A 312 -1.45 -9.60 -9.08
CA PHE A 312 -2.72 -8.99 -8.70
C PHE A 312 -3.31 -9.75 -7.54
N THR A 313 -4.22 -9.10 -6.80
CA THR A 313 -4.89 -9.71 -5.66
C THR A 313 -6.35 -9.28 -5.60
N SER A 314 -7.10 -9.83 -4.66
CA SER A 314 -8.54 -9.63 -4.49
C SER A 314 -9.35 -10.16 -5.69
N SER A 315 -9.03 -11.37 -6.16
CA SER A 315 -9.82 -12.05 -7.16
C SER A 315 -11.10 -12.65 -6.58
N ASN A 316 -12.21 -12.48 -7.30
CA ASN A 316 -13.50 -13.08 -6.94
C ASN A 316 -13.82 -14.24 -7.90
N PRO A 317 -14.12 -15.46 -7.39
CA PRO A 317 -14.46 -16.60 -8.23
C PRO A 317 -15.56 -16.34 -9.25
N LYS A 318 -16.56 -15.51 -8.93
CA LYS A 318 -17.68 -15.24 -9.85
C LYS A 318 -17.29 -14.41 -11.08
N ASP A 319 -16.23 -13.62 -10.99
CA ASP A 319 -15.79 -12.71 -12.05
C ASP A 319 -14.53 -13.24 -12.76
N LEU A 320 -13.97 -14.38 -12.34
CA LEU A 320 -12.81 -14.97 -12.98
C LEU A 320 -13.21 -15.73 -14.25
N THR A 321 -13.10 -15.05 -15.38
CA THR A 321 -13.47 -15.58 -16.70
C THR A 321 -12.39 -16.46 -17.32
N ASP A 322 -12.78 -17.32 -18.26
CA ASP A 322 -11.82 -18.09 -19.09
C ASP A 322 -10.84 -17.17 -19.84
N GLU A 323 -11.31 -15.98 -20.25
CA GLU A 323 -10.45 -14.99 -20.90
C GLU A 323 -9.37 -14.44 -19.95
N THR A 324 -9.68 -14.32 -18.65
CA THR A 324 -8.69 -13.95 -17.63
C THR A 324 -7.69 -15.07 -17.42
N ILE A 325 -8.14 -16.33 -17.36
CA ILE A 325 -7.27 -17.50 -17.26
C ILE A 325 -6.34 -17.58 -18.48
N ALA A 326 -6.87 -17.36 -19.67
CA ALA A 326 -6.09 -17.30 -20.90
C ALA A 326 -5.06 -16.15 -20.86
N ALA A 327 -5.46 -14.96 -20.42
CA ALA A 327 -4.53 -13.83 -20.29
C ALA A 327 -3.38 -14.11 -19.33
N MET A 328 -3.65 -14.76 -18.18
CA MET A 328 -2.61 -15.18 -17.24
C MET A 328 -1.63 -16.17 -17.88
N LYS A 329 -2.14 -17.13 -18.66
CA LYS A 329 -1.31 -18.13 -19.36
C LYS A 329 -0.47 -17.51 -20.49
N GLU A 330 -1.08 -16.60 -21.26
CA GLU A 330 -0.50 -16.04 -22.49
C GLU A 330 0.47 -14.89 -22.23
N THR A 331 0.45 -14.30 -21.03
CA THR A 331 1.27 -13.15 -20.68
C THR A 331 2.41 -13.58 -19.76
N PRO A 332 3.65 -13.74 -20.25
CA PRO A 332 4.77 -14.28 -19.44
C PRO A 332 5.08 -13.48 -18.18
N ALA A 333 4.84 -12.16 -18.20
CA ALA A 333 5.03 -11.31 -17.03
C ALA A 333 4.02 -11.62 -15.91
N VAL A 334 2.87 -12.24 -16.19
CA VAL A 334 1.90 -12.60 -15.15
C VAL A 334 2.41 -13.81 -14.37
N MET A 335 2.71 -13.58 -13.10
CA MET A 335 3.31 -14.60 -12.25
C MET A 335 2.34 -15.77 -12.00
N PRO A 336 2.83 -17.03 -11.92
CA PRO A 336 2.04 -18.24 -11.69
C PRO A 336 1.61 -18.37 -10.22
N HIS A 337 1.02 -17.30 -9.69
CA HIS A 337 0.44 -17.21 -8.36
C HIS A 337 -0.91 -16.48 -8.44
N LEU A 338 -1.95 -17.08 -7.86
CA LEU A 338 -3.28 -16.48 -7.79
C LEU A 338 -3.88 -16.64 -6.40
N HIS A 339 -4.28 -15.50 -5.83
CA HIS A 339 -5.08 -15.47 -4.61
C HIS A 339 -6.58 -15.45 -4.96
N LEU A 340 -7.29 -16.57 -4.74
CA LEU A 340 -8.69 -16.78 -5.11
C LEU A 340 -9.54 -17.14 -3.90
N ALA A 341 -10.09 -16.10 -3.26
CA ALA A 341 -10.70 -16.23 -1.93
C ALA A 341 -12.07 -16.92 -1.94
N VAL A 342 -12.15 -18.13 -1.36
CA VAL A 342 -13.38 -18.95 -1.29
C VAL A 342 -14.25 -18.61 -0.07
N GLN A 343 -13.62 -18.29 1.06
CA GLN A 343 -14.21 -17.99 2.38
C GLN A 343 -14.79 -19.19 3.13
N SER A 344 -15.47 -20.13 2.45
CA SER A 344 -15.99 -21.37 3.04
C SER A 344 -16.15 -22.45 1.96
N GLY A 345 -16.03 -23.73 2.31
CA GLY A 345 -16.30 -24.82 1.38
C GLY A 345 -17.74 -25.33 1.36
N SER A 346 -18.62 -24.79 2.22
CA SER A 346 -20.04 -25.14 2.22
C SER A 346 -20.84 -24.20 1.33
N THR A 347 -21.56 -24.76 0.35
CA THR A 347 -22.51 -24.00 -0.49
C THR A 347 -23.58 -23.28 0.35
N ARG A 348 -23.99 -23.86 1.48
CA ARG A 348 -24.99 -23.27 2.39
C ARG A 348 -24.42 -22.02 3.08
N VAL A 349 -23.19 -22.12 3.60
CA VAL A 349 -22.49 -21.00 4.24
C VAL A 349 -22.14 -19.92 3.20
N LEU A 350 -21.66 -20.29 2.02
CA LEU A 350 -21.39 -19.38 0.90
C LEU A 350 -22.62 -18.55 0.52
N LYS A 351 -23.80 -19.18 0.40
CA LYS A 351 -25.06 -18.46 0.17
C LYS A 351 -25.37 -17.47 1.30
N LYS A 352 -25.17 -17.85 2.56
CA LYS A 352 -25.38 -16.97 3.73
C LYS A 352 -24.34 -15.83 3.80
N MET A 353 -23.15 -16.04 3.23
CA MET A 353 -22.14 -15.00 3.00
C MET A 353 -22.48 -14.04 1.84
N ASN A 354 -23.59 -14.28 1.12
CA ASN A 354 -23.95 -13.61 -0.13
C ASN A 354 -22.90 -13.81 -1.23
N ARG A 355 -22.37 -15.04 -1.35
CA ARG A 355 -21.62 -15.49 -2.53
C ARG A 355 -22.60 -16.00 -3.59
N SER A 356 -22.34 -15.63 -4.84
CA SER A 356 -23.20 -15.98 -5.98
C SER A 356 -22.81 -17.31 -6.65
N TYR A 357 -21.92 -18.08 -6.03
CA TYR A 357 -21.40 -19.35 -6.53
C TYR A 357 -21.48 -20.42 -5.44
N THR A 358 -21.46 -21.66 -5.88
CA THR A 358 -21.45 -22.89 -5.10
C THR A 358 -20.03 -23.42 -4.92
N ARG A 359 -19.87 -24.40 -4.03
CA ARG A 359 -18.65 -25.20 -3.87
C ARG A 359 -18.19 -25.79 -5.20
N GLU A 360 -19.12 -26.41 -5.92
CA GLU A 360 -18.85 -27.16 -7.15
C GLU A 360 -18.37 -26.21 -8.26
N GLU A 361 -19.03 -25.06 -8.41
CA GLU A 361 -18.61 -24.01 -9.37
C GLU A 361 -17.23 -23.45 -9.01
N TYR A 362 -16.90 -23.31 -7.72
CA TYR A 362 -15.57 -22.90 -7.31
C TYR A 362 -14.51 -23.94 -7.69
N LEU A 363 -14.74 -25.22 -7.42
CA LEU A 363 -13.83 -26.30 -7.75
C LEU A 363 -13.65 -26.48 -9.27
N ASP A 364 -14.71 -26.22 -10.07
CA ASP A 364 -14.61 -26.14 -11.53
C ASP A 364 -13.63 -25.04 -11.97
N VAL A 365 -13.73 -23.84 -11.39
CA VAL A 365 -12.79 -22.74 -11.67
C VAL A 365 -11.36 -23.14 -11.33
N VAL A 366 -11.14 -23.77 -10.17
CA VAL A 366 -9.82 -24.27 -9.75
C VAL A 366 -9.27 -25.30 -10.73
N SER A 367 -10.12 -26.23 -11.19
CA SER A 367 -9.76 -27.26 -12.17
C SER A 367 -9.31 -26.63 -13.49
N ARG A 368 -10.08 -25.67 -14.02
CA ARG A 368 -9.73 -24.93 -15.26
C ARG A 368 -8.42 -24.15 -15.12
N LEU A 369 -8.21 -23.49 -13.98
CA LEU A 369 -6.96 -22.78 -13.68
C LEU A 369 -5.75 -23.72 -13.72
N ARG A 370 -5.81 -24.85 -13.02
CA ARG A 370 -4.72 -25.84 -12.97
C ARG A 370 -4.46 -26.50 -14.33
N ALA A 371 -5.50 -26.74 -15.10
CA ALA A 371 -5.38 -27.28 -16.46
C ALA A 371 -4.71 -26.27 -17.41
N ALA A 372 -5.02 -24.98 -17.27
CA ALA A 372 -4.47 -23.94 -18.12
C ALA A 372 -3.02 -23.57 -17.74
N ILE A 373 -2.72 -23.55 -16.44
CA ILE A 373 -1.43 -23.10 -15.87
C ILE A 373 -0.91 -24.20 -14.92
N PRO A 374 -0.21 -25.22 -15.45
CA PRO A 374 0.43 -26.23 -14.63
C PRO A 374 1.42 -25.59 -13.65
N GLY A 375 1.37 -26.01 -12.39
CA GLY A 375 2.24 -25.45 -11.33
C GLY A 375 1.77 -24.13 -10.71
N LEU A 376 0.57 -23.64 -11.06
CA LEU A 376 -0.04 -22.46 -10.44
C LEU A 376 -0.11 -22.60 -8.92
N ALA A 377 0.51 -21.65 -8.21
CA ALA A 377 0.39 -21.52 -6.76
C ALA A 377 -0.93 -20.82 -6.42
N LEU A 378 -1.85 -21.55 -5.78
CA LEU A 378 -3.13 -21.01 -5.35
C LEU A 378 -3.09 -20.66 -3.88
N SER A 379 -3.55 -19.45 -3.55
CA SER A 379 -3.82 -19.05 -2.18
C SER A 379 -5.28 -18.62 -2.00
N THR A 380 -5.77 -18.63 -0.77
CA THR A 380 -7.18 -18.32 -0.47
C THR A 380 -7.35 -17.69 0.91
N ASP A 381 -8.55 -17.17 1.18
CA ASP A 381 -8.99 -16.78 2.52
C ASP A 381 -10.12 -17.72 2.96
N ILE A 382 -10.11 -18.14 4.22
CA ILE A 382 -11.15 -18.98 4.83
C ILE A 382 -11.59 -18.37 6.17
N ILE A 383 -12.90 -18.29 6.38
CA ILE A 383 -13.52 -17.81 7.61
C ILE A 383 -14.18 -18.99 8.31
N VAL A 384 -13.71 -19.30 9.52
CA VAL A 384 -14.25 -20.35 10.40
C VAL A 384 -15.13 -19.72 11.47
N GLY A 385 -16.21 -20.41 11.84
CA GLY A 385 -17.19 -19.91 12.82
C GLY A 385 -18.10 -18.83 12.24
N PHE A 386 -18.39 -18.87 10.94
CA PHE A 386 -19.38 -17.96 10.38
C PHE A 386 -20.76 -18.25 11.00
N PRO A 387 -21.59 -17.24 11.31
CA PRO A 387 -22.79 -17.44 12.11
C PRO A 387 -23.68 -18.60 11.63
N GLY A 388 -23.84 -19.63 12.45
CA GLY A 388 -24.65 -20.81 12.18
C GLY A 388 -24.01 -21.86 11.27
N GLU A 389 -22.68 -21.88 11.15
CA GLU A 389 -21.87 -22.96 10.54
C GLU A 389 -21.95 -24.25 11.38
N THR A 390 -22.36 -25.36 10.75
CA THR A 390 -22.44 -26.67 11.40
C THR A 390 -21.14 -27.45 11.19
N GLU A 391 -21.04 -28.64 11.82
CA GLU A 391 -19.89 -29.52 11.61
C GLU A 391 -19.82 -30.03 10.16
N GLU A 392 -20.96 -30.33 9.55
CA GLU A 392 -21.04 -30.76 8.15
C GLU A 392 -20.50 -29.68 7.20
N ASP A 393 -20.83 -28.41 7.45
CA ASP A 393 -20.29 -27.30 6.64
C ASP A 393 -18.78 -27.10 6.81
N PHE A 394 -18.28 -27.41 8.00
CA PHE A 394 -16.86 -27.34 8.28
C PHE A 394 -16.10 -28.51 7.63
N GLU A 395 -16.65 -29.72 7.66
CA GLU A 395 -16.12 -30.88 6.93
C GLU A 395 -16.08 -30.63 5.43
N ASP A 396 -17.13 -30.00 4.87
CA ASP A 396 -17.10 -29.51 3.49
C ASP A 396 -15.91 -28.58 3.29
N THR A 397 -15.69 -27.62 4.19
CA THR A 397 -14.55 -26.70 4.11
C THR A 397 -13.20 -27.44 4.09
N LEU A 398 -12.99 -28.43 4.97
CA LEU A 398 -11.79 -29.26 4.96
C LEU A 398 -11.64 -30.07 3.67
N SER A 399 -12.73 -30.65 3.17
CA SER A 399 -12.72 -31.39 1.90
C SER A 399 -12.35 -30.48 0.73
N LEU A 400 -12.88 -29.24 0.69
CA LEU A 400 -12.58 -28.29 -0.38
C LEU A 400 -11.09 -27.95 -0.39
N VAL A 401 -10.52 -27.70 0.79
CA VAL A 401 -9.09 -27.39 0.94
C VAL A 401 -8.23 -28.55 0.41
N LYS A 402 -8.60 -29.80 0.74
CA LYS A 402 -7.94 -31.01 0.21
C LYS A 402 -8.02 -31.08 -1.32
N GLU A 403 -9.21 -30.90 -1.88
CA GLU A 403 -9.45 -31.00 -3.33
C GLU A 403 -8.80 -29.86 -4.13
N ALA A 404 -8.84 -28.64 -3.61
CA ALA A 404 -8.28 -27.46 -4.28
C ALA A 404 -6.75 -27.44 -4.24
N GLY A 405 -6.13 -27.99 -3.19
CA GLY A 405 -4.68 -28.15 -3.06
C GLY A 405 -3.92 -26.83 -2.93
N TYR A 406 -4.33 -25.94 -2.02
CA TYR A 406 -3.73 -24.62 -1.88
C TYR A 406 -2.27 -24.68 -1.44
N SER A 407 -1.44 -23.78 -1.98
CA SER A 407 -0.06 -23.57 -1.55
C SER A 407 0.02 -22.74 -0.27
N SER A 408 -1.00 -21.92 0.00
CA SER A 408 -1.16 -21.20 1.26
C SER A 408 -2.62 -20.81 1.47
N ALA A 409 -3.04 -20.59 2.71
CA ALA A 409 -4.35 -20.03 3.00
C ALA A 409 -4.26 -19.10 4.22
N TYR A 410 -4.96 -17.97 4.15
CA TYR A 410 -5.19 -17.13 5.30
C TYR A 410 -6.48 -17.58 6.00
N THR A 411 -6.33 -18.11 7.20
CA THR A 411 -7.45 -18.61 8.00
C THR A 411 -7.80 -17.58 9.07
N PHE A 412 -9.09 -17.33 9.26
CA PHE A 412 -9.59 -16.38 10.23
C PHE A 412 -10.77 -16.98 10.99
N ILE A 413 -10.88 -16.66 12.28
CA ILE A 413 -12.15 -16.79 12.98
C ILE A 413 -13.04 -15.62 12.55
N TYR A 414 -14.34 -15.87 12.35
CA TYR A 414 -15.29 -14.83 12.02
C TYR A 414 -15.29 -13.73 13.09
N SER A 415 -14.99 -12.51 12.65
CA SER A 415 -15.02 -11.33 13.49
C SER A 415 -16.21 -10.46 13.13
N LYS A 416 -17.08 -10.21 14.11
CA LYS A 416 -18.29 -9.40 13.96
C LYS A 416 -17.91 -7.94 13.68
N ARG A 417 -18.34 -7.41 12.53
CA ARG A 417 -18.08 -6.01 12.14
C ARG A 417 -19.34 -5.14 12.22
N PRO A 418 -19.37 -4.09 13.06
CA PRO A 418 -20.49 -3.16 13.09
C PRO A 418 -20.80 -2.60 11.70
N GLY A 419 -22.07 -2.61 11.32
CA GLY A 419 -22.55 -2.12 10.02
C GLY A 419 -22.71 -3.19 8.93
N THR A 420 -22.17 -4.40 9.11
CA THR A 420 -22.34 -5.48 8.11
C THR A 420 -23.62 -6.29 8.35
N PRO A 421 -24.25 -6.88 7.31
CA PRO A 421 -25.43 -7.73 7.48
C PRO A 421 -25.20 -8.91 8.44
N ALA A 422 -24.05 -9.58 8.35
CA ALA A 422 -23.73 -10.75 9.18
C ALA A 422 -23.56 -10.41 10.67
N ALA A 423 -23.32 -9.13 11.01
CA ALA A 423 -23.30 -8.71 12.41
C ALA A 423 -24.67 -8.80 13.09
N LYS A 424 -25.76 -8.95 12.34
CA LYS A 424 -27.11 -9.16 12.89
C LYS A 424 -27.47 -10.63 13.02
N TYR A 425 -26.65 -11.54 12.51
CA TYR A 425 -26.91 -12.98 12.63
C TYR A 425 -26.60 -13.43 14.05
N GLU A 426 -27.55 -14.16 14.62
CA GLU A 426 -27.37 -14.84 15.88
C GLU A 426 -26.59 -16.14 15.64
N ASP A 427 -25.65 -16.43 16.53
CA ASP A 427 -24.92 -17.67 16.59
C ASP A 427 -24.63 -18.01 18.05
N ASN A 428 -24.99 -19.23 18.44
CA ASN A 428 -24.82 -19.75 19.80
C ASN A 428 -23.68 -20.78 19.85
N THR A 429 -22.93 -20.95 18.76
CA THR A 429 -21.79 -21.87 18.70
C THR A 429 -20.74 -21.49 19.76
N PRO A 430 -20.37 -22.40 20.68
CA PRO A 430 -19.35 -22.10 21.68
C PRO A 430 -18.00 -21.76 21.04
N HIS A 431 -17.26 -20.82 21.62
CA HIS A 431 -15.95 -20.42 21.12
C HIS A 431 -14.97 -21.60 21.04
N GLU A 432 -15.03 -22.53 21.98
CA GLU A 432 -14.21 -23.75 21.99
C GLU A 432 -14.41 -24.61 20.73
N VAL A 433 -15.64 -24.69 20.21
CA VAL A 433 -15.95 -25.43 18.97
C VAL A 433 -15.37 -24.70 17.76
N ILE A 434 -15.49 -23.37 17.72
CA ILE A 434 -14.90 -22.56 16.63
C ILE A 434 -13.37 -22.66 16.64
N GLN A 435 -12.77 -22.66 17.83
CA GLN A 435 -11.32 -22.79 17.99
C GLN A 435 -10.83 -24.18 17.56
N GLU A 436 -11.52 -25.25 17.95
CA GLU A 436 -11.19 -26.61 17.54
C GLU A 436 -11.22 -26.78 16.00
N ARG A 437 -12.24 -26.21 15.35
CA ARG A 437 -12.32 -26.17 13.88
C ARG A 437 -11.18 -25.37 13.27
N PHE A 438 -10.89 -24.19 13.83
CA PHE A 438 -9.79 -23.37 13.37
C PHE A 438 -8.45 -24.13 13.44
N ASP A 439 -8.19 -24.84 14.53
CA ASP A 439 -6.96 -25.59 14.74
C ASP A 439 -6.82 -26.75 13.72
N ARG A 440 -7.91 -27.50 13.47
CA ARG A 440 -7.94 -28.56 12.45
C ARG A 440 -7.69 -28.04 11.04
N LEU A 441 -8.29 -26.89 10.70
CA LEU A 441 -8.06 -26.25 9.42
C LEU A 441 -6.61 -25.75 9.30
N ALA A 442 -6.07 -25.15 10.36
CA ALA A 442 -4.69 -24.65 10.39
C ALA A 442 -3.67 -25.77 10.20
N GLU A 443 -3.88 -26.94 10.83
CA GLU A 443 -3.05 -28.13 10.66
C GLU A 443 -3.06 -28.61 9.20
N LEU A 444 -4.26 -28.74 8.60
CA LEU A 444 -4.41 -29.15 7.20
C LEU A 444 -3.72 -28.18 6.23
N VAL A 445 -3.91 -26.87 6.44
CA VAL A 445 -3.29 -25.83 5.61
C VAL A 445 -1.76 -25.86 5.75
N ALA A 446 -1.24 -26.05 6.97
CA ALA A 446 0.20 -26.17 7.19
C ALA A 446 0.79 -27.40 6.50
N GLN A 447 0.08 -28.53 6.52
CA GLN A 447 0.52 -29.73 5.79
C GLN A 447 0.56 -29.47 4.28
N GLN A 448 -0.51 -28.92 3.70
CA GLN A 448 -0.56 -28.65 2.26
C GLN A 448 0.46 -27.59 1.81
N ALA A 449 0.70 -26.55 2.61
CA ALA A 449 1.73 -25.56 2.33
C ALA A 449 3.13 -26.19 2.33
N HIS A 450 3.40 -27.12 3.26
CA HIS A 450 4.64 -27.88 3.28
C HIS A 450 4.79 -28.74 2.01
N ASP A 451 3.76 -29.51 1.67
CA ASP A 451 3.76 -30.41 0.50
C ASP A 451 3.91 -29.63 -0.81
N ALA A 452 3.23 -28.48 -0.92
CA ALA A 452 3.33 -27.59 -2.08
C ALA A 452 4.76 -27.06 -2.27
N ASN A 453 5.45 -26.72 -1.18
CA ASN A 453 6.83 -26.25 -1.22
C ASN A 453 7.82 -27.39 -1.52
N GLN A 454 7.51 -28.65 -1.17
CA GLN A 454 8.40 -29.79 -1.48
C GLN A 454 8.61 -29.99 -2.99
N VAL A 455 7.66 -29.56 -3.82
CA VAL A 455 7.77 -29.62 -5.28
C VAL A 455 8.95 -28.79 -5.81
N ASP A 456 9.32 -27.72 -5.10
CA ASP A 456 10.39 -26.82 -5.49
C ASP A 456 11.75 -27.19 -4.86
N LEU A 457 11.81 -28.23 -4.01
CA LEU A 457 13.06 -28.71 -3.42
C LEU A 457 14.02 -29.26 -4.49
N ASN A 458 15.30 -28.90 -4.41
CA ASN A 458 16.35 -29.21 -5.39
C ASN A 458 16.08 -28.66 -6.80
N THR A 459 15.29 -27.59 -6.90
CA THR A 459 15.07 -26.86 -8.15
C THR A 459 15.60 -25.44 -8.02
N THR A 460 15.83 -24.78 -9.15
CA THR A 460 16.28 -23.38 -9.19
C THR A 460 15.07 -22.47 -9.39
N GLN A 461 14.95 -21.45 -8.54
CA GLN A 461 13.83 -20.51 -8.53
C GLN A 461 14.34 -19.09 -8.81
N ALA A 462 13.66 -18.35 -9.68
CA ALA A 462 13.94 -16.94 -9.91
C ALA A 462 13.37 -16.09 -8.77
N VAL A 463 14.23 -15.43 -8.00
CA VAL A 463 13.88 -14.69 -6.78
C VAL A 463 14.10 -13.20 -6.97
N LEU A 464 13.05 -12.39 -6.77
CA LEU A 464 13.18 -10.94 -6.67
C LEU A 464 13.60 -10.59 -5.24
N VAL A 465 14.79 -10.03 -5.08
CA VAL A 465 15.39 -9.73 -3.77
C VAL A 465 14.80 -8.44 -3.21
N GLU A 466 14.35 -8.47 -1.96
CA GLU A 466 13.66 -7.33 -1.33
C GLU A 466 14.47 -6.66 -0.23
N GLY A 467 15.39 -7.38 0.41
CA GLY A 467 16.16 -6.87 1.53
C GLY A 467 16.85 -7.96 2.31
N THR A 468 17.33 -7.60 3.49
CA THR A 468 17.90 -8.55 4.44
C THR A 468 16.85 -9.07 5.41
N SER A 469 17.15 -10.21 6.02
CA SER A 469 16.37 -10.73 7.14
C SER A 469 16.47 -9.78 8.33
N LYS A 470 15.32 -9.46 8.94
CA LYS A 470 15.24 -8.60 10.14
C LYS A 470 16.08 -9.10 11.32
N ARG A 471 16.42 -10.40 11.33
CA ARG A 471 17.19 -11.03 12.40
C ARG A 471 18.68 -11.15 12.08
N ASP A 472 19.04 -11.11 10.80
CA ASP A 472 20.39 -11.39 10.32
C ASP A 472 20.64 -10.70 8.97
N ASN A 473 21.49 -9.67 8.98
CA ASN A 473 21.83 -8.91 7.78
C ASN A 473 22.71 -9.68 6.77
N THR A 474 23.19 -10.88 7.13
CA THR A 474 23.92 -11.76 6.21
C THR A 474 23.00 -12.69 5.41
N VAL A 475 21.70 -12.67 5.71
CA VAL A 475 20.69 -13.46 4.99
C VAL A 475 19.82 -12.52 4.17
N MET A 476 19.78 -12.75 2.86
CA MET A 476 18.91 -12.07 1.92
C MET A 476 17.52 -12.71 1.92
N VAL A 477 16.50 -11.89 1.68
CA VAL A 477 15.10 -12.28 1.58
C VAL A 477 14.54 -11.77 0.26
N GLY A 478 13.81 -12.63 -0.44
CA GLY A 478 13.08 -12.26 -1.65
C GLY A 478 11.90 -13.20 -1.89
N HIS A 479 11.21 -12.99 -3.02
CA HIS A 479 10.07 -13.83 -3.40
C HIS A 479 10.25 -14.50 -4.76
N SER A 480 9.90 -15.79 -4.82
CA SER A 480 9.83 -16.56 -6.06
C SER A 480 8.67 -16.09 -6.95
N GLU A 481 8.60 -16.58 -8.18
CA GLU A 481 7.46 -16.33 -9.08
C GLU A 481 6.13 -16.77 -8.46
N LYS A 482 6.12 -17.89 -7.72
CA LYS A 482 4.96 -18.40 -6.96
C LYS A 482 4.65 -17.62 -5.67
N ASN A 483 5.36 -16.52 -5.42
CA ASN A 483 5.23 -15.69 -4.21
C ASN A 483 5.63 -16.42 -2.92
N GLN A 484 6.53 -17.40 -3.00
CA GLN A 484 7.11 -18.04 -1.81
C GLN A 484 8.27 -17.19 -1.31
N THR A 485 8.36 -17.01 0.00
CA THR A 485 9.52 -16.39 0.65
C THR A 485 10.74 -17.28 0.44
N VAL A 486 11.83 -16.72 -0.08
CA VAL A 486 13.10 -17.43 -0.27
C VAL A 486 14.20 -16.73 0.54
N HIS A 487 14.91 -17.51 1.34
CA HIS A 487 16.10 -17.07 2.08
C HIS A 487 17.36 -17.63 1.44
N PHE A 488 18.39 -16.80 1.29
CA PHE A 488 19.71 -17.26 0.87
C PHE A 488 20.79 -16.40 1.52
N ASN A 489 21.99 -16.94 1.69
CA ASN A 489 23.08 -16.18 2.30
C ASN A 489 23.58 -15.12 1.31
N LEU A 490 23.96 -13.94 1.81
CA LEU A 490 24.64 -12.92 1.02
C LEU A 490 25.96 -13.49 0.48
N PRO A 491 26.15 -13.59 -0.84
CA PRO A 491 27.37 -14.15 -1.41
C PRO A 491 28.58 -13.24 -1.18
N GLU A 492 29.77 -13.83 -1.10
CA GLU A 492 31.01 -13.05 -0.97
C GLU A 492 31.18 -12.09 -2.16
N GLY A 493 31.58 -10.85 -1.86
CA GLY A 493 31.81 -9.81 -2.88
C GLY A 493 30.59 -8.95 -3.24
N TYR A 494 29.41 -9.27 -2.69
CA TYR A 494 28.20 -8.46 -2.85
C TYR A 494 27.84 -7.73 -1.55
N THR A 495 27.28 -6.53 -1.65
CA THR A 495 26.52 -5.91 -0.56
C THR A 495 25.01 -6.17 -0.73
N PRO A 496 24.18 -6.03 0.31
CA PRO A 496 22.74 -6.13 0.16
C PRO A 496 22.18 -5.19 -0.92
N GLU A 497 22.68 -3.96 -0.99
CA GLU A 497 22.27 -2.95 -1.96
C GLU A 497 22.56 -3.36 -3.41
N ASP A 498 23.60 -4.17 -3.63
CA ASP A 498 23.89 -4.71 -4.97
C ASP A 498 22.85 -5.72 -5.45
N LEU A 499 22.06 -6.31 -4.54
CA LEU A 499 21.10 -7.37 -4.86
C LEU A 499 19.65 -6.89 -4.75
N ILE A 500 19.34 -5.97 -3.84
CA ILE A 500 17.97 -5.46 -3.63
C ILE A 500 17.38 -4.93 -4.94
N GLY A 501 16.18 -5.41 -5.27
CA GLY A 501 15.45 -5.06 -6.48
C GLY A 501 15.94 -5.74 -7.75
N LYS A 502 16.90 -6.68 -7.66
CA LYS A 502 17.32 -7.53 -8.78
C LYS A 502 16.70 -8.92 -8.69
N ILE A 503 16.68 -9.64 -9.80
CA ILE A 503 16.28 -11.03 -9.85
C ILE A 503 17.54 -11.91 -9.84
N VAL A 504 17.56 -12.90 -8.96
CA VAL A 504 18.65 -13.89 -8.87
C VAL A 504 18.08 -15.30 -8.94
N ASP A 505 18.83 -16.23 -9.53
CA ASP A 505 18.47 -17.63 -9.53
C ASP A 505 19.02 -18.30 -8.26
N VAL A 506 18.13 -18.91 -7.47
CA VAL A 506 18.46 -19.56 -6.19
C VAL A 506 18.11 -21.04 -6.28
N HIS A 507 19.10 -21.91 -6.07
CA HIS A 507 18.88 -23.34 -5.91
C HIS A 507 18.32 -23.64 -4.53
N ILE A 508 17.17 -24.30 -4.47
CA ILE A 508 16.47 -24.56 -3.22
C ILE A 508 17.02 -25.82 -2.55
N ASP A 509 17.80 -25.63 -1.50
CA ASP A 509 18.40 -26.69 -0.68
C ASP A 509 17.42 -27.21 0.39
N GLU A 510 16.48 -26.37 0.82
CA GLU A 510 15.57 -26.68 1.93
C GLU A 510 14.19 -26.05 1.68
N ALA A 511 13.14 -26.86 1.76
CA ALA A 511 11.75 -26.43 1.63
C ALA A 511 11.01 -26.61 2.96
N ARG A 512 10.69 -25.52 3.64
CA ARG A 512 9.88 -25.50 4.88
C ARG A 512 8.45 -25.08 4.55
N THR A 513 7.56 -25.16 5.55
CA THR A 513 6.14 -24.81 5.38
C THR A 513 5.91 -23.37 4.90
N TRP A 514 6.69 -22.41 5.41
CA TRP A 514 6.44 -20.98 5.17
C TRP A 514 7.55 -20.25 4.41
N TYR A 515 8.64 -20.94 4.09
CA TYR A 515 9.75 -20.38 3.35
C TYR A 515 10.55 -21.49 2.67
N LEU A 516 11.27 -21.09 1.63
CA LEU A 516 12.33 -21.87 1.00
C LEU A 516 13.68 -21.29 1.43
N ARG A 517 14.71 -22.13 1.46
CA ARG A 517 16.08 -21.70 1.68
C ARG A 517 16.98 -22.32 0.63
N GLY A 518 17.95 -21.54 0.17
CA GLY A 518 18.81 -21.96 -0.91
C GLY A 518 20.11 -21.18 -1.02
N THR A 519 20.78 -21.42 -2.15
CA THR A 519 22.06 -20.80 -2.51
C THR A 519 21.93 -20.11 -3.87
N MET A 520 22.45 -18.88 -3.98
CA MET A 520 22.44 -18.12 -5.24
C MET A 520 23.40 -18.76 -6.26
N GLU A 521 22.94 -19.01 -7.47
CA GLU A 521 23.73 -19.67 -8.54
C GLU A 521 24.04 -18.76 -9.73
N SER A 522 23.36 -17.62 -9.87
CA SER A 522 23.53 -16.70 -10.99
C SER A 522 24.03 -15.33 -10.53
N ASP A 523 24.66 -14.60 -11.45
CA ASP A 523 24.77 -13.16 -11.32
C ASP A 523 23.37 -12.51 -11.32
N PRO A 524 23.19 -11.39 -10.60
CA PRO A 524 21.89 -10.73 -10.52
C PRO A 524 21.55 -10.02 -11.84
N ARG A 525 20.31 -10.17 -12.29
CA ARG A 525 19.78 -9.57 -13.52
C ARG A 525 18.72 -8.51 -13.26
#